data_AF-A0A7C8MFN3-F1
#
_entry.id   AF-A0A7C8MFN3-F1
#
_cell.length_a   1.000
_cell.length_b   1.000
_cell.length_c   1.000
_cell.angle_alpha   90.00
_cell.angle_beta   90.00
_cell.angle_gamma   90.00
#
_symmetry.space_group_name_H-M   'P 1'
#
loop_
_entity.id
_entity.type
_entity.pdbx_description
1 polymer ?
#
loop_
_entity_poly.entity_id
_entity_poly.type
_entity_poly.pdbx_seq_one_letter_code
_entity_poly.pdbx_strand_id
1 'polypeptide(L)'
;MGDGLETSNPTVGDMHQWNVWHSTQEKHQIFDTLGGRFHSQFGTEAFPHIDTISSHMLDFHNQADGHKRRIATYLVENFRTQTDLEAFIHLTQLSQAEALMFGYRGWRRQWGQQQVCGGALVWQLNDCWPPAYYAMRRVLAPVAVAVKRAHHDWSVVHARVLTISEYEVWVASSSQPTEVAATVELRFSSRQGSGSTGTVRWSRDVDWPQPLEYLSFEDRGVEVQPSGKTIVVSARKPKGLVFEERSGLFVHDSAIDVVPGDEQARREAGIAHENGLQRGGGAWDEAGVLLDGRRTGGGCAAC
;
A
#
# COMPACT_ATOMS: atom_id res chain seq x y z
N MET A 1 -21.51 14.85 -20.73
CA MET A 1 -21.11 14.34 -22.06
C MET A 1 -22.15 14.78 -23.09
N GLY A 2 -21.90 14.57 -24.39
CA GLY A 2 -22.77 15.04 -25.49
C GLY A 2 -24.12 14.32 -25.63
N ASP A 3 -24.41 13.37 -24.73
CA ASP A 3 -25.59 12.52 -24.66
C ASP A 3 -26.61 12.95 -23.58
N GLY A 4 -26.32 14.03 -22.84
CA GLY A 4 -27.21 14.57 -21.81
C GLY A 4 -27.22 13.78 -20.49
N LEU A 5 -26.38 12.76 -20.34
CA LEU A 5 -26.23 12.02 -19.08
C LEU A 5 -25.35 12.79 -18.09
N GLU A 6 -25.62 12.58 -16.79
CA GLU A 6 -24.79 13.12 -15.71
C GLU A 6 -23.34 12.66 -15.85
N THR A 7 -22.39 13.56 -15.58
CA THR A 7 -20.95 13.26 -15.67
C THR A 7 -20.47 12.22 -14.67
N SER A 8 -21.29 11.88 -13.67
CA SER A 8 -21.06 10.83 -12.68
C SER A 8 -21.73 9.50 -13.04
N ASN A 9 -22.27 9.35 -14.26
CA ASN A 9 -22.92 8.11 -14.66
C ASN A 9 -21.90 6.94 -14.69
N PRO A 10 -22.09 5.87 -13.91
CA PRO A 10 -21.10 4.80 -13.81
C PRO A 10 -21.05 3.91 -15.06
N THR A 11 -22.04 4.01 -15.95
CA THR A 11 -22.19 3.13 -17.12
C THR A 11 -21.64 3.72 -18.42
N VAL A 12 -21.32 5.01 -18.45
CA VAL A 12 -20.87 5.72 -19.67
C VAL A 12 -19.71 6.64 -19.34
N GLY A 13 -18.68 6.61 -20.19
CA GLY A 13 -17.58 7.57 -20.12
C GLY A 13 -16.64 7.39 -18.93
N ASP A 14 -15.89 8.44 -18.62
CA ASP A 14 -15.06 8.52 -17.43
C ASP A 14 -15.74 9.29 -16.29
N MET A 15 -15.33 9.00 -15.06
CA MET A 15 -15.80 9.70 -13.87
C MET A 15 -14.64 10.09 -12.93
N HIS A 16 -14.86 11.17 -12.18
CA HIS A 16 -14.00 11.53 -11.06
C HIS A 16 -14.55 10.87 -9.79
N GLN A 17 -13.84 9.87 -9.28
CA GLN A 17 -14.25 9.16 -8.09
C GLN A 17 -13.64 9.80 -6.84
N TRP A 18 -14.43 10.66 -6.20
CA TRP A 18 -14.04 11.41 -5.01
C TRP A 18 -14.87 11.09 -3.76
N ASN A 19 -15.74 10.07 -3.80
CA ASN A 19 -16.53 9.60 -2.66
C ASN A 19 -15.67 9.13 -1.49
N VAL A 20 -14.45 8.66 -1.73
CA VAL A 20 -13.50 8.42 -0.64
C VAL A 20 -12.96 9.77 -0.14
N TRP A 21 -12.11 10.48 -0.87
CA TRP A 21 -11.46 11.65 -0.23
C TRP A 21 -12.34 12.90 0.00
N HIS A 22 -13.10 13.39 -0.99
CA HIS A 22 -13.78 14.70 -0.88
C HIS A 22 -15.26 14.62 -0.50
N SER A 23 -16.03 13.73 -1.12
CA SER A 23 -17.50 13.76 -1.10
C SER A 23 -18.08 13.06 0.13
N THR A 24 -18.63 11.85 -0.03
CA THR A 24 -19.32 11.15 1.07
C THR A 24 -18.38 10.59 2.14
N GLN A 25 -17.07 10.61 1.89
CA GLN A 25 -16.04 10.10 2.80
C GLN A 25 -16.21 8.61 3.12
N GLU A 26 -16.47 7.82 2.07
CA GLU A 26 -16.60 6.37 2.17
C GLU A 26 -15.31 5.70 2.66
N LYS A 27 -15.47 4.53 3.26
CA LYS A 27 -14.37 3.69 3.73
C LYS A 27 -13.53 3.21 2.55
N HIS A 28 -12.21 3.28 2.67
CA HIS A 28 -11.32 2.91 1.58
C HIS A 28 -11.35 1.40 1.25
N GLN A 29 -11.86 0.56 2.15
CA GLN A 29 -11.98 -0.89 1.96
C GLN A 29 -13.01 -1.27 0.88
N ILE A 30 -13.92 -0.34 0.54
CA ILE A 30 -14.94 -0.50 -0.50
C ILE A 30 -14.66 0.35 -1.74
N PHE A 31 -13.45 0.91 -1.88
CA PHE A 31 -13.12 1.84 -2.97
C PHE A 31 -13.47 1.26 -4.36
N ASP A 32 -13.22 -0.03 -4.55
CA ASP A 32 -13.50 -0.73 -5.79
C ASP A 32 -15.00 -0.86 -6.13
N THR A 33 -15.90 -0.72 -5.16
CA THR A 33 -17.35 -0.70 -5.41
C THR A 33 -17.87 0.68 -5.79
N LEU A 34 -17.05 1.72 -5.59
CA LEU A 34 -17.39 3.10 -5.86
C LEU A 34 -16.85 3.46 -7.24
N GLY A 35 -17.57 3.16 -8.32
CA GLY A 35 -16.97 3.35 -9.64
C GLY A 35 -17.82 3.18 -10.87
N GLY A 36 -17.14 3.23 -12.01
CA GLY A 36 -17.75 3.17 -13.34
C GLY A 36 -16.77 2.66 -14.41
N ARG A 37 -17.07 2.97 -15.67
CA ARG A 37 -16.32 2.43 -16.82
C ARG A 37 -14.86 2.86 -16.87
N PHE A 38 -14.55 4.07 -16.41
CA PHE A 38 -13.20 4.57 -16.36
C PHE A 38 -13.07 5.63 -15.26
N HIS A 39 -12.04 5.55 -14.43
CA HIS A 39 -11.79 6.53 -13.38
C HIS A 39 -10.67 7.46 -13.82
N SER A 40 -10.99 8.66 -14.28
CA SER A 40 -9.98 9.62 -14.73
C SER A 40 -9.36 10.41 -13.58
N GLN A 41 -9.98 10.41 -12.40
CA GLN A 41 -9.41 10.93 -11.16
C GLN A 41 -9.92 10.14 -9.96
N PHE A 42 -9.03 9.82 -9.03
CA PHE A 42 -9.35 9.33 -7.69
C PHE A 42 -8.09 9.40 -6.83
N GLY A 43 -8.23 9.43 -5.51
CA GLY A 43 -7.08 9.34 -4.62
C GLY A 43 -7.44 9.71 -3.20
N THR A 44 -6.42 9.73 -2.36
CA THR A 44 -6.47 10.26 -0.99
C THR A 44 -5.18 11.01 -0.73
N GLU A 45 -5.20 11.91 0.25
CA GLU A 45 -4.01 12.64 0.65
C GLU A 45 -3.11 11.83 1.61
N ALA A 46 -1.81 12.12 1.57
CA ALA A 46 -0.83 11.73 2.59
C ALA A 46 0.18 12.86 2.78
N PHE A 47 0.85 12.87 3.94
CA PHE A 47 1.96 13.78 4.18
C PHE A 47 3.21 13.35 3.40
N PRO A 48 4.03 14.30 2.93
CA PRO A 48 5.31 13.98 2.30
C PRO A 48 6.31 13.42 3.33
N HIS A 49 7.50 13.02 2.87
CA HIS A 49 8.58 12.62 3.77
C HIS A 49 8.92 13.71 4.78
N ILE A 50 9.41 13.31 5.96
CA ILE A 50 9.79 14.27 6.99
C ILE A 50 10.87 15.25 6.51
N ASP A 51 11.81 14.81 5.67
CA ASP A 51 12.84 15.70 5.12
C ASP A 51 12.29 16.76 4.15
N THR A 52 11.09 16.55 3.59
CA THR A 52 10.40 17.55 2.75
C THR A 52 9.68 18.60 3.60
N ILE A 53 9.44 18.31 4.88
CA ILE A 53 8.72 19.20 5.78
C ILE A 53 9.73 20.17 6.42
N SER A 54 9.80 21.40 5.89
CA SER A 54 10.47 22.51 6.58
C SER A 54 9.56 23.06 7.69
N SER A 55 10.13 23.27 8.88
CA SER A 55 9.37 23.44 10.11
C SER A 55 8.45 24.69 10.15
N HIS A 56 7.27 24.48 10.76
CA HIS A 56 6.30 25.44 11.35
C HIS A 56 5.03 25.87 10.59
N MET A 57 4.70 25.35 9.40
CA MET A 57 3.46 25.76 8.70
C MET A 57 2.77 24.64 7.89
N LEU A 58 2.68 23.42 8.43
CA LEU A 58 2.02 22.28 7.75
C LEU A 58 0.64 22.64 7.18
N ASP A 59 -0.16 23.39 7.95
CA ASP A 59 -1.51 23.79 7.55
C ASP A 59 -1.56 24.75 6.36
N PHE A 60 -0.52 25.57 6.17
CA PHE A 60 -0.47 26.54 5.08
C PHE A 60 0.00 25.91 3.77
N HIS A 61 0.59 24.71 3.86
CA HIS A 61 1.04 23.95 2.69
C HIS A 61 -0.03 22.97 2.17
N ASN A 62 -1.12 22.77 2.92
CA ASN A 62 -2.22 21.93 2.49
C ASN A 62 -3.41 22.78 2.03
N GLN A 63 -3.64 22.79 0.72
CA GLN A 63 -4.67 23.61 0.07
C GLN A 63 -5.99 22.86 -0.13
N ALA A 64 -6.07 21.59 0.26
CA ALA A 64 -7.31 20.84 0.15
C ALA A 64 -8.32 21.31 1.22
N ASP A 65 -9.53 21.65 0.78
CA ASP A 65 -10.63 21.97 1.68
C ASP A 65 -10.81 20.86 2.72
N GLY A 66 -11.01 21.18 4.00
CA GLY A 66 -11.28 20.18 5.04
C GLY A 66 -10.20 19.10 5.25
N HIS A 67 -8.98 19.26 4.71
CA HIS A 67 -7.92 18.24 4.72
C HIS A 67 -7.66 17.63 6.09
N LYS A 68 -7.56 18.45 7.15
CA LYS A 68 -7.34 17.97 8.52
C LYS A 68 -8.44 17.05 9.01
N ARG A 69 -9.69 17.40 8.72
CA ARG A 69 -10.85 16.62 9.16
C ARG A 69 -10.89 15.29 8.42
N ARG A 70 -10.70 15.33 7.09
CA ARG A 70 -10.73 14.15 6.23
C ARG A 70 -9.62 13.17 6.59
N ILE A 71 -8.37 13.65 6.67
CA ILE A 71 -7.25 12.79 7.01
C ILE A 71 -7.40 12.18 8.41
N ALA A 72 -7.87 12.96 9.38
CA ALA A 72 -8.11 12.47 10.74
C ALA A 72 -9.19 11.36 10.77
N THR A 73 -10.26 11.47 9.99
CA THR A 73 -11.28 10.43 9.88
C THR A 73 -10.66 9.11 9.42
N TYR A 74 -9.90 9.13 8.33
CA TYR A 74 -9.25 7.91 7.82
C TYR A 74 -8.22 7.34 8.79
N LEU A 75 -7.52 8.19 9.54
CA LEU A 75 -6.56 7.72 10.54
C LEU A 75 -7.26 7.07 11.74
N VAL A 76 -8.26 7.73 12.31
CA VAL A 76 -8.97 7.27 13.51
C VAL A 76 -9.81 6.03 13.23
N GLU A 77 -10.42 5.89 12.05
CA GLU A 77 -11.23 4.71 11.73
C GLU A 77 -10.40 3.45 11.47
N ASN A 78 -9.11 3.59 11.16
CA ASN A 78 -8.29 2.48 10.65
C ASN A 78 -7.07 2.17 11.51
N PHE A 79 -6.50 3.13 12.23
CA PHE A 79 -5.22 2.97 12.93
C PHE A 79 -5.31 3.46 14.38
N ARG A 80 -4.48 2.89 15.24
CA ARG A 80 -4.20 3.47 16.56
C ARG A 80 -3.44 4.78 16.35
N THR A 81 -4.12 5.90 16.53
CA THR A 81 -3.54 7.22 16.29
C THR A 81 -2.33 7.48 17.17
N GLN A 82 -1.33 8.13 16.59
CA GLN A 82 -0.11 8.57 17.26
C GLN A 82 0.00 10.10 17.12
N THR A 83 0.54 10.74 18.14
CA THR A 83 0.73 12.20 18.17
C THR A 83 2.13 12.65 17.78
N ASP A 84 3.05 11.70 17.66
CA ASP A 84 4.39 11.93 17.10
C ASP A 84 4.28 12.25 15.60
N LEU A 85 5.08 13.20 15.12
CA LEU A 85 5.02 13.69 13.74
C LEU A 85 5.47 12.62 12.73
N GLU A 86 6.55 11.89 13.02
CA GLU A 86 7.06 10.83 12.13
C GLU A 86 6.03 9.70 12.01
N ALA A 87 5.44 9.29 13.14
CA ALA A 87 4.38 8.29 13.18
C ALA A 87 3.12 8.78 12.44
N PHE A 88 2.73 10.04 12.64
CA PHE A 88 1.60 10.62 11.94
C PHE A 88 1.82 10.62 10.42
N ILE A 89 2.99 11.09 9.95
CA ILE A 89 3.36 11.05 8.53
C ILE A 89 3.28 9.62 7.98
N HIS A 90 3.90 8.66 8.67
CA HIS A 90 3.90 7.27 8.26
C HIS A 90 2.47 6.69 8.14
N LEU A 91 1.61 6.94 9.13
CA LEU A 91 0.23 6.47 9.10
C LEU A 91 -0.58 7.10 7.95
N THR A 92 -0.35 8.38 7.62
CA THR A 92 -1.02 9.00 6.46
C THR A 92 -0.58 8.36 5.14
N GLN A 93 0.72 8.07 4.99
CA GLN A 93 1.27 7.41 3.81
C GLN A 93 0.79 5.96 3.68
N LEU A 94 0.71 5.23 4.80
CA LEU A 94 0.14 3.89 4.84
C LEU A 94 -1.34 3.90 4.50
N SER A 95 -2.12 4.85 5.04
CA SER A 95 -3.53 5.05 4.71
C SER A 95 -3.74 5.28 3.22
N GLN A 96 -2.94 6.15 2.59
CA GLN A 96 -2.98 6.38 1.15
C GLN A 96 -2.61 5.12 0.36
N ALA A 97 -1.56 4.41 0.76
CA ALA A 97 -1.15 3.17 0.11
C ALA A 97 -2.25 2.10 0.17
N GLU A 98 -2.90 1.91 1.32
CA GLU A 98 -4.04 1.00 1.48
C GLU A 98 -5.21 1.41 0.57
N ALA A 99 -5.60 2.69 0.59
CA ALA A 99 -6.72 3.17 -0.20
C ALA A 99 -6.51 2.96 -1.70
N LEU A 100 -5.34 3.34 -2.21
CA LEU A 100 -4.99 3.14 -3.61
C LEU A 100 -4.90 1.64 -3.96
N MET A 101 -4.39 0.81 -3.04
CA MET A 101 -4.35 -0.64 -3.22
C MET A 101 -5.77 -1.21 -3.38
N PHE A 102 -6.71 -0.87 -2.50
CA PHE A 102 -8.11 -1.31 -2.59
C PHE A 102 -8.78 -0.88 -3.89
N GLY A 103 -8.62 0.39 -4.29
CA GLY A 103 -9.19 0.90 -5.54
C GLY A 103 -8.61 0.19 -6.76
N TYR A 104 -7.28 0.25 -6.95
CA TYR A 104 -6.63 -0.35 -8.11
C TYR A 104 -6.86 -1.85 -8.22
N ARG A 105 -6.77 -2.62 -7.13
CA ARG A 105 -6.85 -4.09 -7.21
C ARG A 105 -8.25 -4.56 -7.59
N GLY A 106 -9.28 -3.89 -7.08
CA GLY A 106 -10.66 -4.24 -7.36
C GLY A 106 -11.17 -3.69 -8.70
N TRP A 107 -10.79 -2.48 -9.11
CA TRP A 107 -11.14 -2.00 -10.45
C TRP A 107 -10.41 -2.77 -11.56
N ARG A 108 -9.14 -3.17 -11.33
CA ARG A 108 -8.39 -3.95 -12.33
C ARG A 108 -9.06 -5.29 -12.68
N ARG A 109 -9.64 -6.00 -11.70
CA ARG A 109 -10.35 -7.27 -11.99
C ARG A 109 -11.64 -7.08 -12.76
N GLN A 110 -12.28 -5.92 -12.60
CA GLN A 110 -13.56 -5.62 -13.25
C GLN A 110 -13.43 -5.53 -14.79
N TRP A 111 -12.21 -5.37 -15.33
CA TRP A 111 -11.98 -5.53 -16.77
C TRP A 111 -12.39 -6.93 -17.27
N GLY A 112 -12.05 -7.98 -16.52
CA GLY A 112 -12.45 -9.36 -16.82
C GLY A 112 -13.93 -9.66 -16.53
N GLN A 113 -14.61 -8.77 -15.80
CA GLN A 113 -16.02 -8.88 -15.45
C GLN A 113 -16.86 -8.07 -16.45
N GLN A 114 -16.83 -8.47 -17.72
CA GLN A 114 -17.54 -7.75 -18.81
C GLN A 114 -17.08 -6.29 -18.98
N GLN A 115 -15.80 -6.02 -18.74
CA GLN A 115 -15.20 -4.69 -18.93
C GLN A 115 -15.89 -3.59 -18.12
N VAL A 116 -16.43 -3.94 -16.94
CA VAL A 116 -17.13 -2.99 -16.05
C VAL A 116 -16.25 -1.79 -15.73
N CYS A 117 -14.95 -2.00 -15.51
CA CYS A 117 -13.96 -0.93 -15.41
C CYS A 117 -12.79 -1.19 -16.36
N GLY A 118 -12.47 -0.20 -17.19
CA GLY A 118 -11.40 -0.24 -18.20
C GLY A 118 -10.17 0.60 -17.88
N GLY A 119 -10.15 1.30 -16.75
CA GLY A 119 -8.97 2.05 -16.34
C GLY A 119 -9.19 2.92 -15.12
N ALA A 120 -8.09 3.26 -14.46
CA ALA A 120 -8.05 4.12 -13.29
C ALA A 120 -6.78 4.97 -13.26
N LEU A 121 -6.92 6.29 -13.15
CA LEU A 121 -5.85 7.28 -13.11
C LEU A 121 -5.82 7.97 -11.75
N VAL A 122 -4.71 7.78 -11.02
CA VAL A 122 -4.52 8.37 -9.69
C VAL A 122 -4.36 9.89 -9.77
N TRP A 123 -5.03 10.58 -8.87
CA TRP A 123 -4.79 11.96 -8.50
C TRP A 123 -3.99 11.98 -7.19
N GLN A 124 -2.68 12.25 -7.20
CA GLN A 124 -1.84 12.61 -8.36
C GLN A 124 -0.48 11.92 -8.28
N LEU A 125 0.12 11.64 -9.44
CA LEU A 125 1.34 10.82 -9.51
C LEU A 125 2.61 11.54 -9.00
N ASN A 126 2.73 12.84 -9.25
CA ASN A 126 3.98 13.61 -9.08
C ASN A 126 4.34 13.92 -7.62
N ASP A 127 3.37 13.86 -6.70
CA ASP A 127 3.57 14.09 -5.27
C ASP A 127 3.19 12.86 -4.41
N CYS A 128 3.05 11.69 -5.04
CA CYS A 128 2.91 10.44 -4.32
C CYS A 128 4.26 10.04 -3.68
N TRP A 129 4.28 9.90 -2.36
CA TRP A 129 5.45 9.37 -1.65
C TRP A 129 5.60 7.85 -1.91
N PRO A 130 6.81 7.25 -1.82
CA PRO A 130 7.09 5.89 -2.24
C PRO A 130 6.14 4.79 -1.75
N PRO A 131 5.56 4.81 -0.53
CA PRO A 131 4.61 3.79 -0.11
C PRO A 131 3.42 3.59 -1.07
N ALA A 132 2.79 4.69 -1.49
CA ALA A 132 1.71 4.67 -2.46
C ALA A 132 2.18 4.17 -3.82
N TYR A 133 3.33 4.66 -4.29
CA TYR A 133 3.94 4.21 -5.55
C TYR A 133 4.20 2.71 -5.57
N TYR A 134 4.81 2.16 -4.52
CA TYR A 134 5.12 0.74 -4.44
C TYR A 134 3.86 -0.13 -4.32
N ALA A 135 2.85 0.32 -3.58
CA ALA A 135 1.55 -0.35 -3.55
C ALA A 135 0.90 -0.40 -4.93
N MET A 136 0.80 0.74 -5.64
CA MET A 136 0.26 0.81 -6.99
C MET A 136 1.05 -0.08 -7.97
N ARG A 137 2.38 -0.01 -7.94
CA ARG A 137 3.25 -0.78 -8.82
C ARG A 137 3.07 -2.30 -8.62
N ARG A 138 2.88 -2.76 -7.38
CA ARG A 138 2.59 -4.19 -7.12
C ARG A 138 1.23 -4.60 -7.67
N VAL A 139 0.20 -3.80 -7.41
CA VAL A 139 -1.17 -4.08 -7.87
C VAL A 139 -1.31 -4.01 -9.39
N LEU A 140 -0.49 -3.20 -10.06
CA LEU A 140 -0.47 -3.02 -11.51
C LEU A 140 0.60 -3.87 -12.21
N ALA A 141 1.32 -4.74 -11.49
CA ALA A 141 2.31 -5.63 -12.07
C ALA A 141 1.68 -6.50 -13.18
N PRO A 142 2.42 -6.89 -14.24
CA PRO A 142 1.87 -7.62 -15.37
C PRO A 142 1.05 -8.86 -15.00
N VAL A 143 1.47 -9.58 -13.96
CA VAL A 143 0.66 -10.60 -13.27
C VAL A 143 0.59 -10.20 -11.80
N ALA A 144 -0.62 -9.97 -11.29
CA ALA A 144 -0.86 -9.65 -9.88
C ALA A 144 -1.91 -10.59 -9.28
N VAL A 145 -1.59 -11.22 -8.17
CA VAL A 145 -2.58 -11.90 -7.33
C VAL A 145 -3.15 -10.88 -6.34
N ALA A 146 -4.42 -11.01 -6.00
CA ALA A 146 -5.04 -10.23 -4.94
C ALA A 146 -5.96 -11.10 -4.09
N VAL A 147 -6.05 -10.76 -2.81
CA VAL A 147 -6.97 -11.36 -1.84
C VAL A 147 -7.68 -10.26 -1.09
N LYS A 148 -8.99 -10.38 -0.92
CA LYS A 148 -9.82 -9.41 -0.19
C LYS A 148 -10.85 -10.14 0.65
N ARG A 149 -10.86 -9.86 1.95
CA ARG A 149 -11.93 -10.28 2.86
C ARG A 149 -13.19 -9.46 2.58
N ALA A 150 -14.34 -10.07 2.86
CA ALA A 150 -15.60 -9.35 2.88
C ALA A 150 -15.49 -8.15 3.83
N HIS A 151 -15.89 -6.98 3.34
CA HIS A 151 -15.93 -5.79 4.16
C HIS A 151 -17.16 -5.83 5.06
N HIS A 152 -16.97 -5.56 6.34
CA HIS A 152 -18.03 -5.44 7.32
C HIS A 152 -17.88 -4.11 8.02
N ASP A 153 -18.92 -3.29 7.98
CA ASP A 153 -18.86 -1.96 8.56
C ASP A 153 -18.80 -2.04 10.11
N TRP A 154 -17.69 -1.59 10.68
CA TRP A 154 -17.44 -1.57 12.14
C TRP A 154 -17.88 -0.28 12.83
N SER A 155 -18.31 0.74 12.08
CA SER A 155 -18.64 2.07 12.63
C SER A 155 -20.15 2.37 12.64
N VAL A 156 -21.01 1.39 12.32
CA VAL A 156 -22.48 1.56 12.34
C VAL A 156 -23.03 1.56 13.77
N VAL A 157 -22.57 0.62 14.60
CA VAL A 157 -22.93 0.42 16.01
C VAL A 157 -21.76 -0.28 16.71
N HIS A 158 -21.99 -0.92 17.86
CA HIS A 158 -21.00 -1.79 18.52
C HIS A 158 -20.33 -2.74 17.52
N ALA A 159 -19.01 -2.60 17.35
CA ALA A 159 -18.21 -3.51 16.55
C ALA A 159 -18.35 -4.94 17.08
N ARG A 160 -18.55 -5.90 16.17
CA ARG A 160 -18.64 -7.32 16.50
C ARG A 160 -17.49 -8.06 15.83
N VAL A 161 -16.77 -8.86 16.62
CA VAL A 161 -15.78 -9.79 16.06
C VAL A 161 -16.53 -10.87 15.31
N LEU A 162 -16.27 -10.97 14.01
CA LEU A 162 -16.87 -12.01 13.19
C LEU A 162 -16.15 -13.33 13.43
N THR A 163 -16.93 -14.39 13.63
CA THR A 163 -16.42 -15.76 13.77
C THR A 163 -16.11 -16.40 12.42
N ILE A 164 -16.67 -15.86 11.34
CA ILE A 164 -16.49 -16.32 9.96
C ILE A 164 -16.25 -15.08 9.10
N SER A 165 -15.27 -15.16 8.20
CA SER A 165 -14.93 -14.10 7.24
C SER A 165 -14.86 -14.73 5.85
N GLU A 166 -15.76 -14.30 4.97
CA GLU A 166 -15.68 -14.62 3.55
C GLU A 166 -14.51 -13.88 2.92
N TYR A 167 -13.98 -14.41 1.82
CA TYR A 167 -12.88 -13.81 1.09
C TYR A 167 -12.98 -14.15 -0.40
N GLU A 168 -12.39 -13.29 -1.22
CA GLU A 168 -12.19 -13.49 -2.65
C GLU A 168 -10.69 -13.55 -2.94
N VAL A 169 -10.28 -14.44 -3.86
CA VAL A 169 -8.92 -14.49 -4.41
C VAL A 169 -9.03 -14.44 -5.93
N TRP A 170 -8.22 -13.59 -6.56
CA TRP A 170 -8.18 -13.51 -8.02
C TRP A 170 -6.77 -13.20 -8.52
N VAL A 171 -6.57 -13.47 -9.82
CA VAL A 171 -5.36 -13.07 -10.54
C VAL A 171 -5.78 -12.11 -11.64
N ALA A 172 -5.14 -10.94 -11.68
CA ALA A 172 -5.21 -10.01 -12.78
C ALA A 172 -3.95 -10.13 -13.64
N SER A 173 -4.14 -10.31 -14.94
CA SER A 173 -3.07 -10.42 -15.93
C SER A 173 -3.27 -9.36 -17.01
N SER A 174 -2.21 -8.67 -17.36
CA SER A 174 -2.16 -7.72 -18.48
C SER A 174 -0.82 -7.83 -19.19
N SER A 175 -0.81 -7.50 -20.48
CA SER A 175 0.41 -7.43 -21.29
C SER A 175 1.22 -8.74 -21.31
N GLN A 176 0.55 -9.89 -21.16
CA GLN A 176 1.18 -11.20 -21.33
C GLN A 176 1.09 -11.64 -22.80
N PRO A 177 2.22 -11.89 -23.47
CA PRO A 177 2.22 -12.31 -24.88
C PRO A 177 1.77 -13.77 -25.05
N THR A 178 1.82 -14.56 -23.98
CA THR A 178 1.51 -15.99 -23.96
C THR A 178 0.73 -16.35 -22.71
N GLU A 179 0.08 -17.51 -22.74
CA GLU A 179 -0.55 -18.09 -21.55
C GLU A 179 0.50 -18.33 -20.45
N VAL A 180 0.12 -18.04 -19.20
CA VAL A 180 0.97 -18.21 -18.02
C VAL A 180 0.36 -19.29 -17.13
N ALA A 181 1.03 -20.42 -17.00
CA ALA A 181 0.69 -21.44 -16.03
C ALA A 181 1.35 -21.12 -14.68
N ALA A 182 0.55 -20.92 -13.64
CA ALA A 182 1.02 -20.60 -12.30
C ALA A 182 0.16 -21.27 -11.22
N THR A 183 0.73 -21.45 -10.03
CA THR A 183 0.02 -21.92 -8.84
C THR A 183 -0.27 -20.75 -7.92
N VAL A 184 -1.54 -20.58 -7.55
CA VAL A 184 -1.95 -19.63 -6.50
C VAL A 184 -2.04 -20.39 -5.18
N GLU A 185 -1.33 -19.90 -4.18
CA GLU A 185 -1.36 -20.47 -2.84
C GLU A 185 -1.95 -19.46 -1.86
N LEU A 186 -3.03 -19.86 -1.18
CA LEU A 186 -3.65 -19.09 -0.10
C LEU A 186 -3.24 -19.68 1.25
N ARG A 187 -2.74 -18.82 2.14
CA ARG A 187 -2.34 -19.20 3.50
C ARG A 187 -3.02 -18.32 4.54
N PHE A 188 -3.42 -18.94 5.64
CA PHE A 188 -3.89 -18.25 6.85
C PHE A 188 -2.78 -18.26 7.90
N SER A 189 -2.08 -17.15 8.05
CA SER A 189 -0.95 -17.05 8.99
C SER A 189 -1.44 -16.58 10.36
N SER A 190 -1.48 -17.49 11.35
CA SER A 190 -1.82 -17.16 12.74
C SER A 190 -0.61 -17.23 13.70
N ARG A 191 0.40 -18.07 13.41
CA ARG A 191 1.73 -18.18 14.03
C ARG A 191 2.66 -19.00 13.11
N GLN A 192 3.98 -18.87 13.28
CA GLN A 192 5.08 -19.44 12.48
C GLN A 192 4.69 -20.62 11.57
N GLY A 193 4.78 -20.42 10.26
CA GLY A 193 4.74 -21.48 9.25
C GLY A 193 6.09 -21.60 8.55
N SER A 194 6.41 -22.78 8.03
CA SER A 194 7.54 -22.93 7.11
C SER A 194 7.13 -22.42 5.73
N GLY A 195 7.91 -21.49 5.19
CA GLY A 195 7.78 -21.05 3.81
C GLY A 195 8.17 -22.19 2.85
N SER A 196 7.52 -22.24 1.69
CA SER A 196 7.96 -23.08 0.57
C SER A 196 9.21 -22.44 -0.06
N THR A 197 10.39 -22.99 0.20
CA THR A 197 11.63 -22.60 -0.45
C THR A 197 11.75 -23.31 -1.81
N GLY A 198 11.95 -22.56 -2.90
CA GLY A 198 12.28 -23.12 -4.22
C GLY A 198 11.41 -22.69 -5.41
N THR A 199 10.29 -21.99 -5.19
CA THR A 199 9.40 -21.54 -6.29
C THR A 199 9.66 -20.08 -6.64
N VAL A 200 9.75 -19.75 -7.94
CA VAL A 200 9.80 -18.34 -8.40
C VAL A 200 8.46 -17.68 -8.08
N ARG A 201 8.47 -16.64 -7.24
CA ARG A 201 7.25 -15.91 -6.86
C ARG A 201 7.03 -14.72 -7.79
N TRP A 202 5.91 -14.74 -8.51
CA TRP A 202 5.55 -13.69 -9.47
C TRP A 202 4.83 -12.52 -8.78
N SER A 203 3.94 -12.82 -7.84
CA SER A 203 3.13 -11.83 -7.13
C SER A 203 2.79 -12.33 -5.72
N ARG A 204 2.43 -11.40 -4.85
CA ARG A 204 1.93 -11.63 -3.50
C ARG A 204 0.92 -10.56 -3.14
N ASP A 205 -0.04 -10.92 -2.30
CA ASP A 205 -0.94 -9.98 -1.63
C ASP A 205 -1.24 -10.48 -0.23
N VAL A 206 -1.53 -9.56 0.69
CA VAL A 206 -1.82 -9.85 2.10
C VAL A 206 -3.00 -8.99 2.52
N ASP A 207 -4.04 -9.64 3.04
CA ASP A 207 -5.23 -8.95 3.54
C ASP A 207 -5.40 -9.16 5.05
N TRP A 208 -5.02 -8.13 5.79
CA TRP A 208 -5.13 -8.09 7.24
C TRP A 208 -6.59 -7.85 7.67
N PRO A 209 -7.05 -8.41 8.80
CA PRO A 209 -8.35 -8.06 9.36
C PRO A 209 -8.47 -6.55 9.56
N GLN A 210 -9.59 -5.98 9.11
CA GLN A 210 -9.89 -4.56 9.20
C GLN A 210 -10.92 -4.30 10.33
N PRO A 211 -10.85 -3.14 11.01
CA PRO A 211 -9.82 -2.11 10.88
C PRO A 211 -8.51 -2.52 11.57
N LEU A 212 -7.40 -1.92 11.15
CA LEU A 212 -6.06 -2.25 11.67
C LEU A 212 -5.87 -1.83 13.14
N GLU A 213 -6.67 -0.91 13.67
CA GLU A 213 -6.61 -0.44 15.06
C GLU A 213 -6.79 -1.56 16.11
N TYR A 214 -7.52 -2.62 15.77
CA TYR A 214 -7.73 -3.76 16.66
C TYR A 214 -6.59 -4.77 16.64
N LEU A 215 -5.64 -4.63 15.72
CA LEU A 215 -4.45 -5.45 15.64
C LEU A 215 -3.35 -4.83 16.51
N SER A 216 -2.73 -5.66 17.36
CA SER A 216 -1.46 -5.27 17.99
C SER A 216 -0.32 -5.61 17.05
N PHE A 217 0.44 -4.57 16.72
CA PHE A 217 1.70 -4.67 16.00
C PHE A 217 2.89 -4.36 16.91
N GLU A 218 2.77 -4.63 18.21
CA GLU A 218 3.89 -4.67 19.15
C GLU A 218 4.73 -5.94 18.92
N ASP A 219 5.99 -5.92 19.36
CA ASP A 219 6.93 -7.06 19.26
C ASP A 219 7.01 -7.65 17.85
N ARG A 220 7.12 -6.78 16.84
CA ARG A 220 7.10 -7.15 15.41
C ARG A 220 8.23 -8.12 15.05
N GLY A 221 9.31 -8.15 15.86
CA GLY A 221 10.47 -9.01 15.67
C GLY A 221 11.06 -8.85 14.28
N VAL A 222 11.22 -7.60 13.83
CA VAL A 222 11.77 -7.30 12.51
C VAL A 222 13.28 -7.52 12.57
N GLU A 223 13.76 -8.41 11.71
CA GLU A 223 15.18 -8.65 11.51
C GLU A 223 15.55 -8.28 10.08
N VAL A 224 16.61 -7.50 9.92
CA VAL A 224 17.14 -7.09 8.62
C VAL A 224 18.55 -7.63 8.52
N GLN A 225 18.78 -8.50 7.55
CA GLN A 225 20.07 -9.15 7.33
C GLN A 225 20.62 -8.72 5.97
N PRO A 226 21.69 -7.90 5.92
CA PRO A 226 22.34 -7.56 4.67
C PRO A 226 23.08 -8.77 4.08
N SER A 227 22.98 -8.91 2.76
CA SER A 227 23.61 -9.97 1.97
C SER A 227 24.03 -9.40 0.61
N GLY A 228 25.21 -8.76 0.58
CA GLY A 228 25.72 -8.07 -0.60
C GLY A 228 24.83 -6.88 -0.98
N LYS A 229 24.22 -6.92 -2.18
CA LYS A 229 23.27 -5.90 -2.68
C LYS A 229 21.81 -6.18 -2.32
N THR A 230 21.59 -7.13 -1.43
CA THR A 230 20.25 -7.58 -1.03
C THR A 230 20.14 -7.44 0.48
N ILE A 231 19.01 -6.99 0.98
CA ILE A 231 18.61 -7.16 2.37
C ILE A 231 17.55 -8.24 2.44
N VAL A 232 17.67 -9.14 3.40
CA VAL A 232 16.62 -10.11 3.71
C VAL A 232 15.92 -9.59 4.96
N VAL A 233 14.61 -9.38 4.84
CA VAL A 233 13.78 -9.01 5.98
C VAL A 233 12.91 -10.18 6.38
N SER A 234 12.99 -10.53 7.65
CA SER A 234 12.07 -11.43 8.31
C SER A 234 11.35 -10.67 9.41
N ALA A 235 10.10 -11.04 9.67
CA ALA A 235 9.36 -10.46 10.76
C ALA A 235 8.15 -11.29 11.15
N ARG A 236 7.60 -11.00 12.34
CA ARG A 236 6.40 -11.67 12.84
C ARG A 236 5.14 -11.02 12.29
N LYS A 237 4.98 -9.69 12.34
CA LYS A 237 3.72 -9.03 11.93
C LYS A 237 3.84 -7.60 11.37
N PRO A 238 4.86 -7.17 10.61
CA PRO A 238 4.89 -5.79 10.14
C PRO A 238 3.92 -5.61 8.98
N LYS A 239 2.84 -4.86 9.25
CA LYS A 239 2.07 -4.15 8.23
C LYS A 239 2.89 -2.94 7.77
N GLY A 240 2.98 -2.75 6.46
CA GLY A 240 3.47 -1.50 5.86
C GLY A 240 4.92 -1.16 6.21
N LEU A 241 5.82 -2.14 6.24
CA LEU A 241 7.25 -1.92 6.47
C LEU A 241 7.84 -1.01 5.37
N VAL A 242 8.33 0.16 5.76
CA VAL A 242 8.91 1.14 4.83
C VAL A 242 10.43 1.16 5.01
N PHE A 243 11.16 0.92 3.92
CA PHE A 243 12.57 1.26 3.84
C PHE A 243 12.71 2.76 3.61
N GLU A 244 13.54 3.39 4.42
CA GLU A 244 13.91 4.79 4.22
C GLU A 244 14.92 4.88 3.07
N GLU A 245 14.49 5.47 1.96
CA GLU A 245 15.37 5.78 0.84
C GLU A 245 16.13 7.07 1.13
N ARG A 246 17.43 7.06 0.86
CA ARG A 246 18.32 8.23 0.99
C ARG A 246 18.97 8.52 -0.34
N SER A 247 19.52 9.72 -0.50
CA SER A 247 20.26 10.08 -1.72
C SER A 247 21.32 9.03 -2.05
N GLY A 248 21.13 8.33 -3.18
CA GLY A 248 22.02 7.26 -3.64
C GLY A 248 21.63 5.83 -3.19
N LEU A 249 20.61 5.67 -2.36
CA LEU A 249 20.07 4.38 -1.92
C LEU A 249 18.58 4.30 -2.26
N PHE A 250 18.29 3.61 -3.36
CA PHE A 250 16.93 3.27 -3.77
C PHE A 250 16.70 1.78 -3.55
N VAL A 251 15.50 1.40 -3.10
CA VAL A 251 15.14 -0.01 -2.97
C VAL A 251 14.28 -0.44 -4.14
N HIS A 252 14.36 -1.72 -4.53
CA HIS A 252 13.47 -2.19 -5.57
C HIS A 252 12.01 -2.18 -5.10
N ASP A 253 11.68 -2.27 -3.81
CA ASP A 253 10.29 -2.30 -3.31
C ASP A 253 10.24 -1.90 -1.82
N SER A 254 9.24 -1.11 -1.42
CA SER A 254 9.01 -0.61 -0.05
C SER A 254 7.53 -0.64 0.33
N ALA A 255 7.19 -0.25 1.56
CA ALA A 255 5.83 -0.35 2.14
C ALA A 255 5.24 -1.75 2.01
N ILE A 256 5.96 -2.75 2.52
CA ILE A 256 5.66 -4.17 2.32
C ILE A 256 5.05 -4.77 3.59
N ASP A 257 4.14 -5.72 3.41
CA ASP A 257 3.69 -6.55 4.51
C ASP A 257 4.60 -7.79 4.60
N VAL A 258 5.16 -8.07 5.78
CA VAL A 258 5.92 -9.30 6.05
C VAL A 258 5.12 -10.12 7.06
N VAL A 259 4.92 -11.41 6.75
CA VAL A 259 4.17 -12.35 7.59
C VAL A 259 5.09 -13.48 8.05
N PRO A 260 4.78 -14.18 9.16
CA PRO A 260 5.63 -15.26 9.66
C PRO A 260 5.82 -16.34 8.59
N GLY A 261 7.07 -16.77 8.37
CA GLY A 261 7.40 -17.79 7.37
C GLY A 261 7.52 -17.26 5.94
N ASP A 262 7.37 -15.96 5.74
CA ASP A 262 7.51 -15.30 4.44
C ASP A 262 8.67 -14.30 4.46
N GLU A 263 9.90 -14.83 4.52
CA GLU A 263 11.11 -14.01 4.42
C GLU A 263 11.20 -13.32 3.07
N GLN A 264 11.56 -12.03 3.09
CA GLN A 264 11.50 -11.17 1.93
C GLN A 264 12.85 -10.54 1.63
N ALA A 265 13.46 -10.98 0.53
CA ALA A 265 14.65 -10.35 -0.02
C ALA A 265 14.29 -9.07 -0.80
N ARG A 266 15.04 -8.00 -0.60
CA ARG A 266 14.96 -6.73 -1.33
C ARG A 266 16.32 -6.35 -1.85
N ARG A 267 16.40 -5.98 -3.12
CA ARG A 267 17.65 -5.59 -3.77
C ARG A 267 17.77 -4.08 -3.81
N GLU A 268 18.99 -3.58 -3.74
CA GLU A 268 19.31 -2.21 -4.15
C GLU A 268 18.84 -2.02 -5.59
N ALA A 269 18.01 -1.02 -5.83
CA ALA A 269 17.85 -0.45 -7.15
C ALA A 269 19.09 0.42 -7.38
N GLY A 270 20.10 -0.12 -8.06
CA GLY A 270 21.36 0.61 -8.30
C GLY A 270 21.15 1.98 -8.94
N ILE A 271 22.09 2.90 -8.72
CA ILE A 271 22.04 4.26 -9.26
C ILE A 271 22.31 4.24 -10.78
N ALA A 272 21.39 4.76 -11.59
CA ALA A 272 21.73 5.30 -12.90
C ALA A 272 21.98 6.80 -12.74
N HIS A 273 23.25 7.21 -12.70
CA HIS A 273 23.61 8.61 -12.85
C HIS A 273 24.26 8.79 -14.23
N GLU A 274 23.72 9.72 -15.02
CA GLU A 274 24.43 10.30 -16.15
C GLU A 274 25.76 10.88 -15.63
N ASN A 275 26.86 10.45 -16.24
CA ASN A 275 28.27 10.76 -15.91
C ASN A 275 28.91 9.91 -14.81
N GLY A 276 29.36 8.72 -15.19
CA GLY A 276 30.50 8.05 -14.55
C GLY A 276 30.13 7.16 -13.36
N LEU A 277 30.25 5.85 -13.56
CA LEU A 277 30.00 4.81 -12.57
C LEU A 277 31.02 4.89 -11.41
N GLN A 278 30.69 5.61 -10.32
CA GLN A 278 31.35 5.35 -9.04
C GLN A 278 30.60 4.25 -8.29
N ARG A 279 31.28 3.12 -8.11
CA ARG A 279 30.83 1.98 -7.30
C ARG A 279 30.85 2.40 -5.82
N GLY A 280 29.70 2.80 -5.29
CA GLY A 280 29.51 2.86 -3.83
C GLY A 280 29.45 1.44 -3.28
N GLY A 281 30.53 1.00 -2.63
CA GLY A 281 30.52 -0.20 -1.78
C GLY A 281 30.17 0.21 -0.34
N GLY A 282 29.15 -0.42 0.25
CA GLY A 282 28.83 -0.27 1.68
C GLY A 282 27.53 0.48 2.04
N ALA A 283 26.49 0.47 1.18
CA ALA A 283 25.32 1.33 1.39
C ALA A 283 24.28 0.84 2.43
N TRP A 284 24.33 -0.43 2.87
CA TRP A 284 23.31 -0.98 3.78
C TRP A 284 23.60 -0.79 5.26
N ASP A 285 24.85 -0.54 5.67
CA ASP A 285 25.20 -0.41 7.09
C ASP A 285 24.55 0.83 7.75
N GLU A 286 24.08 1.79 6.93
CA GLU A 286 23.39 3.01 7.36
C GLU A 286 21.91 3.10 6.95
N ALA A 287 21.38 2.08 6.26
CA ALA A 287 20.01 2.07 5.76
C ALA A 287 19.01 1.86 6.92
N GLY A 288 18.11 2.82 7.11
CA GLY A 288 17.05 2.75 8.12
C GLY A 288 15.82 2.00 7.63
N VAL A 289 15.19 1.25 8.53
CA VAL A 289 13.83 0.75 8.33
C VAL A 289 12.89 1.53 9.24
N LEU A 290 11.84 2.07 8.65
CA LEU A 290 10.80 2.83 9.33
C LEU A 290 9.59 1.93 9.62
N LEU A 291 9.22 1.90 10.90
CA LEU A 291 8.09 1.17 11.44
C LEU A 291 7.30 2.10 12.36
N ASP A 292 6.05 2.38 12.03
CA ASP A 292 5.21 3.31 12.82
C ASP A 292 5.88 4.67 13.06
N GLY A 293 6.68 5.14 12.09
CA GLY A 293 7.47 6.36 12.22
C GLY A 293 8.68 6.28 13.15
N ARG A 294 9.12 5.08 13.57
CA ARG A 294 10.36 4.90 14.33
C ARG A 294 11.42 4.21 13.47
N ARG A 295 12.64 4.76 13.48
CA ARG A 295 13.82 4.12 12.89
C ARG A 295 14.27 2.95 13.77
N THR A 296 14.38 1.77 13.21
CA THR A 296 15.17 0.70 13.83
C THR A 296 16.65 1.03 13.63
N GLY A 297 17.40 1.24 14.72
CA GLY A 297 18.83 1.55 14.64
C GLY A 297 19.62 0.47 13.89
N GLY A 298 20.60 0.89 13.07
CA GLY A 298 21.53 0.00 12.40
C GLY A 298 22.39 -0.74 13.42
N GLY A 299 21.98 -1.96 13.76
CA GLY A 299 22.63 -2.78 14.76
C GLY A 299 21.63 -3.69 15.44
N CYS A 300 21.50 -4.90 14.89
CA CYS A 300 21.05 -6.13 15.55
C CYS A 300 19.95 -5.99 16.63
N ALA A 301 18.75 -6.47 16.28
CA ALA A 301 17.59 -6.72 17.17
C ALA A 301 17.01 -5.47 17.87
N ALA A 302 15.94 -4.92 17.31
CA ALA A 302 15.02 -4.05 18.05
C ALA A 302 13.81 -4.88 18.50
N CYS A 303 13.62 -4.89 19.83
CA CYS A 303 12.64 -5.65 20.62
C CYS A 303 11.22 -5.68 20.06
#